data_AF-A0A9J6E397-F1
#
_entry.id   AF-A0A9J6E397-F1
#
_cell.length_a   1.000
_cell.length_b   1.000
_cell.length_c   1.000
_cell.angle_alpha   90.00
_cell.angle_beta   90.00
_cell.angle_gamma   90.00
#
_symmetry.space_group_name_H-M   'P 1'
#
loop_
_entity.id
_entity.type
_entity.pdbx_description
1 polymer ?
#
loop_
_entity_poly.entity_id
_entity_poly.type
_entity_poly.pdbx_seq_one_letter_code
_entity_poly.pdbx_strand_id
1 'polypeptide(L)'
;MTRTLCSDLRPPPYLSRQSAVTVILATDKIKASRGFVIRFTATRNSSVCSSPSLFECDNSECIPRARVCDGVFDCVDGSDEDRCRKRALRSLSVVFNRC
;
A
#
# COMPACT_ATOMS: atom_id res chain seq x y z
N MET A 1 16.18 5.03 6.91
CA MET A 1 15.75 6.07 5.95
C MET A 1 15.01 7.14 6.72
N THR A 2 15.32 8.41 6.47
CA THR A 2 14.73 9.55 7.19
C THR A 2 13.73 10.24 6.26
N ARG A 3 12.48 10.42 6.71
CA ARG A 3 11.47 11.23 6.00
C ARG A 3 11.21 12.49 6.81
N THR A 4 11.36 13.65 6.16
CA THR A 4 11.07 14.96 6.74
C THR A 4 9.75 15.45 6.16
N LEU A 5 8.82 15.87 7.01
CA LEU A 5 7.49 16.34 6.64
C LEU A 5 7.26 17.72 7.26
N CYS A 6 7.02 18.73 6.42
CA CYS A 6 6.77 20.11 6.84
C CYS A 6 5.62 20.69 6.00
N SER A 7 4.39 20.70 6.54
CA SER A 7 3.23 21.41 5.97
C SER A 7 2.03 21.31 6.92
N ASP A 8 0.97 22.08 6.64
CA ASP A 8 -0.34 21.94 7.30
C ASP A 8 -1.17 20.76 6.74
N LEU A 9 -0.68 20.07 5.71
CA LEU A 9 -1.35 18.92 5.11
C LEU A 9 -1.11 17.67 5.94
N ARG A 10 -2.17 16.86 6.11
CA ARG A 10 -2.07 15.54 6.73
C ARG A 10 -1.19 14.64 5.85
N PRO A 11 -0.02 14.19 6.32
CA PRO A 11 0.83 13.30 5.55
C PRO A 11 0.22 11.89 5.46
N PRO A 12 0.56 11.12 4.41
CA PRO A 12 0.17 9.71 4.33
C PRO A 12 0.80 8.90 5.49
N PRO A 13 0.19 7.76 5.88
CA PRO A 13 0.73 6.91 6.94
C PRO A 13 2.18 6.49 6.67
N TYR A 14 3.01 6.51 7.71
CA TYR A 14 4.38 5.99 7.65
C TYR A 14 4.43 4.58 8.22
N LEU A 15 4.89 3.63 7.41
CA LEU A 15 5.08 2.24 7.81
C LEU A 15 6.57 1.96 8.03
N SER A 16 6.96 1.55 9.24
CA SER A 16 8.32 1.13 9.56
C SER A 16 8.41 -0.40 9.59
N ARG A 17 9.48 -0.94 8.98
CA ARG A 17 9.85 -2.36 9.09
C ARG A 17 10.72 -2.66 10.33
N GLN A 18 11.07 -1.62 11.10
CA GLN A 18 11.92 -1.72 12.28
C GLN A 18 11.06 -1.80 13.54
N SER A 19 11.56 -2.49 14.56
CA SER A 19 10.94 -2.55 15.90
C SER A 19 10.98 -1.21 16.65
N ALA A 20 11.66 -0.20 16.10
CA ALA A 20 11.75 1.14 16.64
C ALA A 20 11.62 2.21 15.54
N VAL A 21 11.04 3.36 15.90
CA VAL A 21 10.95 4.54 15.03
C VAL A 21 11.33 5.76 15.87
N THR A 22 12.22 6.60 15.36
CA THR A 22 12.56 7.89 15.96
C THR A 22 11.80 9.00 15.26
N VAL A 23 10.98 9.73 16.02
CA VAL A 23 10.27 10.92 15.53
C VAL A 23 10.96 12.15 16.10
N ILE A 24 11.40 13.04 15.22
CA ILE A 24 12.02 14.32 15.60
C ILE A 24 11.04 15.44 15.27
N LEU A 25 10.74 16.25 16.28
CA LEU A 25 9.80 17.36 16.20
C LEU A 25 10.60 18.65 16.26
N ALA A 26 10.59 19.40 15.15
CA ALA A 26 11.32 20.65 15.04
C ALA A 26 10.34 21.79 14.76
N THR A 27 10.53 22.91 15.45
CA THR A 27 9.82 24.17 15.20
C THR A 27 10.87 25.23 14.91
N ASP A 28 10.67 25.98 13.83
CA ASP A 28 11.27 27.29 13.69
C ASP A 28 10.43 28.26 14.53
N LYS A 29 11.07 29.10 15.32
CA LYS A 29 10.46 29.89 16.41
C LYS A 29 9.48 31.00 15.94
N ILE A 30 8.87 30.86 14.77
CA ILE A 30 8.27 31.94 13.98
C ILE A 30 6.77 31.70 13.70
N LYS A 31 6.23 30.50 13.93
CA LYS A 31 4.77 30.24 13.81
C LYS A 31 4.18 29.56 15.05
N ALA A 32 3.24 30.26 15.68
CA ALA A 32 2.33 29.69 16.68
C ALA A 32 1.17 28.96 15.97
N SER A 33 1.48 27.90 15.23
CA SER A 33 0.45 27.02 14.66
C SER A 33 -0.02 26.00 15.70
N ARG A 34 -1.24 25.47 15.53
CA ARG A 34 -1.67 24.28 16.27
C ARG A 34 -0.69 23.15 15.92
N GLY A 35 -0.11 22.49 16.92
CA GLY A 35 0.86 21.41 16.74
C GLY A 35 0.27 20.18 16.04
N PHE A 36 0.96 19.05 16.12
CA PHE A 36 0.53 17.80 15.47
C PHE A 36 0.10 16.75 16.50
N VAL A 37 -0.85 15.89 16.11
CA VAL A 37 -1.23 14.69 16.86
C VAL A 37 -0.75 13.49 16.07
N ILE A 38 0.12 12.69 16.67
CA ILE A 38 0.65 11.46 16.07
C ILE A 38 -0.04 10.27 16.72
N ARG A 39 -0.60 9.38 15.90
CA ARG A 39 -1.12 8.08 16.34
C ARG A 39 -0.25 7.01 15.71
N PHE A 40 0.35 6.16 16.54
CA PHE A 40 1.12 5.01 16.08
C PHE A 40 0.43 3.72 16.50
N THR A 41 0.66 2.66 15.74
CA THR A 41 0.21 1.31 16.06
C THR A 41 1.36 0.36 15.78
N ALA A 42 1.76 -0.42 16.78
CA ALA A 42 2.78 -1.44 16.63
C ALA A 42 2.09 -2.78 16.40
N THR A 43 2.27 -3.37 15.22
CA THR A 43 1.81 -4.72 14.90
C THR A 43 2.99 -5.69 15.00
N ARG A 44 2.77 -6.91 15.53
CA ARG A 44 3.84 -7.91 15.74
C ARG A 44 4.21 -8.68 14.46
N ASN A 45 4.26 -8.01 13.31
CA ASN A 45 4.17 -8.64 11.99
C ASN A 45 2.72 -9.09 11.71
N SER A 46 1.90 -8.12 11.35
CA SER A 46 0.58 -8.37 10.76
C SER A 46 0.70 -7.87 9.33
N SER A 47 0.45 -8.76 8.37
CA SER A 47 0.17 -8.40 6.99
C SER A 47 -0.61 -7.09 6.96
N VAL A 48 -0.09 -6.10 6.24
CA VAL A 48 -0.60 -4.72 6.20
C VAL A 48 -2.08 -4.72 5.79
N CYS A 49 -2.50 -5.78 5.11
CA CYS A 49 -3.86 -6.11 4.80
C CYS A 49 -4.49 -6.95 5.94
N SER A 50 -5.06 -6.26 6.94
CA SER A 50 -5.66 -6.90 8.15
C SER A 50 -7.04 -7.53 7.90
N SER A 51 -7.59 -7.39 6.69
CA SER A 51 -8.88 -7.99 6.32
C SER A 51 -8.66 -9.22 5.43
N PRO A 52 -9.39 -10.33 5.65
CA PRO A 52 -9.33 -11.50 4.79
C PRO A 52 -9.80 -11.22 3.36
N SER A 53 -10.46 -10.07 3.13
CA SER A 53 -10.89 -9.57 1.81
C SER A 53 -9.84 -8.73 1.09
N LEU A 54 -8.66 -8.52 1.67
CA LEU A 54 -7.57 -7.74 1.07
C LEU A 54 -6.39 -8.65 0.67
N PHE A 55 -5.71 -8.29 -0.41
CA PHE A 55 -4.49 -8.90 -0.91
C PHE A 55 -3.35 -7.90 -0.81
N GLU A 56 -2.18 -8.37 -0.40
CA GLU A 56 -0.97 -7.57 -0.29
C GLU A 56 -0.13 -7.78 -1.57
N CYS A 57 0.04 -6.71 -2.34
CA CYS A 57 0.95 -6.63 -3.48
C CYS A 57 2.40 -6.86 -3.02
N ASP A 58 3.30 -7.24 -3.93
CA ASP A 58 4.73 -7.42 -3.63
C ASP A 58 5.39 -6.07 -3.20
N ASN A 59 4.83 -4.93 -3.63
CA ASN A 59 5.17 -3.57 -3.18
C ASN A 59 4.46 -3.14 -1.87
N SER A 60 3.85 -4.07 -1.13
CA SER A 60 3.15 -3.83 0.15
C SER A 60 1.93 -2.90 0.06
N GLU A 61 1.36 -2.75 -1.13
CA GLU A 61 0.06 -2.10 -1.34
C GLU A 61 -1.08 -3.10 -1.05
N CYS A 62 -2.21 -2.62 -0.55
CA CYS A 62 -3.37 -3.46 -0.28
C CYS A 62 -4.47 -3.18 -1.29
N ILE A 63 -4.84 -4.20 -2.05
CA ILE A 63 -5.98 -4.17 -2.97
C ILE A 63 -7.06 -5.16 -2.51
N PRO A 64 -8.32 -5.01 -2.95
CA PRO A 64 -9.34 -6.04 -2.70
C PRO A 64 -8.92 -7.37 -3.34
N ARG A 65 -9.11 -8.50 -2.65
CA ARG A 65 -8.86 -9.84 -3.23
C ARG A 65 -9.68 -10.12 -4.48
N ALA A 66 -10.78 -9.40 -4.67
CA ALA A 66 -11.60 -9.48 -5.87
C ALA A 66 -10.89 -8.92 -7.12
N ARG A 67 -9.84 -8.12 -6.94
CA ARG A 67 -9.00 -7.53 -8.00
C ARG A 67 -7.68 -8.27 -8.22
N VAL A 68 -7.56 -9.47 -7.67
CA VAL A 68 -6.41 -10.33 -7.95
C VAL A 68 -6.83 -11.26 -9.08
N CYS A 69 -6.02 -11.36 -10.14
CA CYS A 69 -6.35 -12.15 -11.33
C CYS A 69 -7.62 -11.69 -12.07
N ASP A 70 -7.97 -10.41 -12.00
CA ASP A 70 -9.14 -9.88 -12.73
C ASP A 70 -8.77 -9.37 -14.14
N GLY A 71 -7.47 -9.37 -14.47
CA GLY A 71 -6.93 -8.95 -15.76
C GLY A 71 -6.65 -7.45 -15.83
N VAL A 72 -6.77 -6.72 -14.73
CA VAL A 72 -6.37 -5.33 -14.56
C VAL A 72 -5.17 -5.29 -13.62
N PHE A 73 -4.16 -4.49 -13.97
CA PHE A 73 -3.05 -4.23 -13.04
C PHE A 73 -3.51 -3.18 -12.03
N ASP A 74 -4.03 -3.65 -10.89
CA ASP A 74 -4.44 -2.82 -9.77
C ASP A 74 -3.26 -2.52 -8.83
N CYS A 75 -2.29 -3.42 -8.70
CA CYS A 75 -1.05 -3.12 -8.00
C CYS A 75 -0.13 -2.25 -8.88
N VAL A 76 0.56 -1.27 -8.27
CA VAL A 76 1.56 -0.44 -8.98
C VAL A 76 2.71 -1.27 -9.58
N ASP A 77 3.03 -2.41 -8.97
CA ASP A 77 4.03 -3.35 -9.45
C ASP A 77 3.45 -4.48 -10.33
N GLY A 78 2.13 -4.54 -10.50
CA GLY A 78 1.42 -5.58 -11.26
C GLY A 78 1.45 -6.98 -10.66
N SER A 79 1.88 -7.11 -9.39
CA SER A 79 2.05 -8.39 -8.70
C SER A 79 0.74 -9.18 -8.49
N ASP A 80 -0.40 -8.48 -8.53
CA ASP A 80 -1.75 -9.05 -8.53
C ASP A 80 -2.08 -9.92 -9.74
N GLU A 81 -1.40 -9.70 -10.86
CA GLU A 81 -1.63 -10.44 -12.11
C GLU A 81 -0.47 -11.40 -12.47
N ASP A 82 0.70 -11.26 -11.84
CA ASP A 82 1.91 -12.04 -12.15
C ASP A 82 1.84 -13.51 -11.72
N ARG A 83 1.20 -13.79 -10.58
CA ARG A 83 1.10 -15.16 -10.02
C ARG A 83 -0.26 -15.79 -10.25
N CYS A 84 -0.98 -15.32 -11.26
CA CYS A 84 -2.20 -15.96 -11.65
C CYS A 84 -1.91 -17.33 -12.25
N ARG A 85 -2.28 -18.41 -11.54
CA ARG A 85 -2.44 -19.71 -12.19
C ARG A 85 -3.59 -19.52 -13.17
N LYS A 86 -3.26 -19.16 -14.42
CA LYS A 86 -4.16 -19.30 -15.55
C LYS A 86 -4.62 -20.75 -15.49
N ARG A 87 -5.79 -20.97 -14.93
CA ARG A 87 -6.50 -22.23 -15.06
C ARG A 87 -6.68 -22.31 -16.57
N ALA A 88 -5.83 -23.12 -17.20
CA ALA A 88 -6.03 -23.60 -18.54
C ALA A 88 -7.32 -24.41 -18.54
N LEU A 89 -8.45 -23.74 -18.44
CA LEU A 89 -9.75 -24.26 -18.75
C LEU A 89 -9.94 -23.97 -20.23
N ARG A 90 -9.85 -25.06 -20.98
CA ARG A 90 -10.04 -25.17 -22.42
C ARG A 90 -11.36 -24.49 -22.83
N SER A 91 -11.27 -23.60 -23.84
CA SER A 91 -12.32 -23.18 -24.81
C SER A 91 -13.58 -22.48 -24.25
N LEU A 92 -14.13 -21.36 -24.71
CA LEU A 92 -14.05 -20.41 -25.84
C LEU A 92 -14.49 -19.04 -25.25
N SER A 93 -14.03 -17.82 -25.57
CA SER A 93 -13.93 -17.11 -26.85
C SER A 93 -13.21 -15.78 -26.56
N VAL A 94 -11.95 -15.61 -26.95
CA VAL A 94 -11.49 -14.27 -27.37
C VAL A 94 -10.83 -14.47 -28.71
N VAL A 95 -11.69 -14.32 -29.71
CA VAL A 95 -11.32 -13.92 -31.05
C VAL A 95 -10.45 -12.67 -30.90
N PHE A 96 -9.12 -12.81 -30.96
CA PHE A 96 -8.29 -11.75 -31.51
C PHE A 96 -8.45 -11.81 -33.04
N ASN A 97 -9.62 -11.38 -33.53
CA ASN A 97 -9.66 -10.69 -34.80
C ASN A 97 -9.33 -9.23 -34.50
N ARG A 98 -8.09 -8.89 -34.86
CA ARG A 98 -7.67 -7.69 -35.58
C ARG A 98 -8.05 -6.32 -35.02
N CYS A 99 -7.03 -5.48 -34.83
CA CYS A 99 -6.46 -4.75 -35.97
C CYS A 99 -5.06 -5.27 -36.27
#